data_AF-S8DT30-F1
#
_entry.id   AF-S8DT30-F1
#
_cell.length_a   1.000
_cell.length_b   1.000
_cell.length_c   1.000
_cell.angle_alpha   90.00
_cell.angle_beta   90.00
_cell.angle_gamma   90.00
#
_symmetry.space_group_name_H-M   'P 1'
#
loop_
_entity.id
_entity.type
_entity.pdbx_description
1 polymer ?
#
loop_
_entity_poly.entity_id
_entity_poly.type
_entity_poly.pdbx_seq_one_letter_code
_entity_poly.pdbx_strand_id
1 'polypeptide(L)'
;MYAKCCVRQAFKIQERWDEEQGRMAVIRCNDRSGITMNPLAPWLQRAPADALGSFIEGRLKFMDYMEKLDDALPDGHADKADPAYRYASIKFPGLLAPLSRLIPKNNGHIMSGAWNGIVDGYIALGTDSRRPLEIEQAAKLDDDFTPLWNRCEASGCDAVEQPWRKMKCCSGCKLIYYCSATCQRAHWKEHRTDCKTRTHAPQMLRSQARYLKAHTDIFEPAYAKILSGEPLDANTAMVKGVLDDTIT
;
A
#
# COMPACT_ATOMS: atom_id res chain seq x y z
N MET A 1 5.50 -14.28 33.45
CA MET A 1 4.84 -12.96 33.30
C MET A 1 3.95 -12.82 32.06
N TYR A 2 4.07 -13.66 31.03
CA TYR A 2 3.25 -13.57 29.80
C TYR A 2 1.82 -14.13 29.90
N ALA A 3 1.54 -15.02 30.86
CA ALA A 3 0.24 -15.70 30.97
C ALA A 3 -0.96 -14.74 31.21
N LYS A 4 -0.73 -13.58 31.83
CA LYS A 4 -1.79 -12.58 32.10
C LYS A 4 -2.12 -11.69 30.90
N CYS A 5 -1.31 -11.70 29.84
CA CYS A 5 -1.56 -10.93 28.62
C CYS A 5 -2.59 -11.63 27.71
N CYS A 6 -2.49 -12.96 27.58
CA CYS A 6 -3.37 -13.78 26.73
C CYS A 6 -4.81 -13.83 27.23
N VAL A 7 -5.02 -13.90 28.55
CA VAL A 7 -6.38 -13.99 29.15
C VAL A 7 -7.20 -12.70 28.95
N ARG A 8 -6.55 -11.56 28.70
CA ARG A 8 -7.22 -10.26 28.56
C ARG A 8 -7.76 -9.95 27.14
N GLN A 9 -7.33 -10.69 26.11
CA GLN A 9 -7.61 -10.34 24.70
C GLN A 9 -8.44 -11.36 23.91
N ALA A 10 -8.91 -12.46 24.52
CA ALA A 10 -9.78 -13.46 23.89
C ALA A 10 -9.31 -14.02 22.52
N PHE A 11 -8.00 -14.05 22.24
CA PHE A 11 -7.50 -14.76 21.06
C PHE A 11 -7.17 -16.21 21.40
N LYS A 12 -7.55 -17.13 20.51
CA LYS A 12 -7.06 -18.52 20.46
C LYS A 12 -5.84 -18.58 19.54
N ILE A 13 -4.84 -19.36 19.93
CA ILE A 13 -3.70 -19.71 19.08
C ILE A 13 -4.00 -21.10 18.51
N GLN A 14 -4.02 -21.23 17.19
CA GLN A 14 -4.12 -22.51 16.49
C GLN A 14 -2.83 -22.77 15.73
N GLU A 15 -2.22 -23.91 16.02
CA GLU A 15 -1.07 -24.41 15.27
C GLU A 15 -1.61 -25.31 14.17
N ARG A 16 -1.35 -24.94 12.91
CA ARG A 16 -1.75 -25.72 11.73
C ARG A 16 -0.53 -25.99 10.88
N TRP A 17 -0.42 -27.20 10.35
CA TRP A 17 0.57 -27.54 9.34
C TRP A 17 0.18 -26.90 7.99
N ASP A 18 1.06 -26.08 7.44
CA ASP A 18 0.96 -25.47 6.12
C ASP A 18 1.66 -26.39 5.11
N GLU A 19 0.87 -27.14 4.34
CA GLU A 19 1.38 -28.11 3.37
C GLU A 19 2.03 -27.46 2.15
N GLU A 20 1.62 -26.24 1.79
CA GLU A 20 2.17 -25.51 0.64
C GLU A 20 3.58 -24.97 0.95
N GLN A 21 3.81 -24.59 2.20
CA GLN A 21 5.11 -24.07 2.66
C GLN A 21 5.92 -25.06 3.51
N GLY A 22 5.41 -26.28 3.73
CA GLY A 22 6.08 -27.35 4.47
C GLY A 22 6.47 -26.98 5.91
N ARG A 23 5.65 -26.18 6.60
CA ARG A 23 5.98 -25.67 7.94
C ARG A 23 4.78 -25.63 8.87
N MET A 24 5.05 -25.64 10.18
CA MET A 24 4.02 -25.29 11.17
C MET A 24 3.73 -23.78 11.12
N ALA A 25 2.48 -23.43 10.83
CA ALA A 25 1.95 -22.08 10.91
C ALA A 25 1.18 -21.89 12.22
N VAL A 26 1.53 -20.85 12.97
CA VAL A 26 0.85 -20.49 14.23
C VAL A 26 -0.08 -19.32 13.95
N ILE A 27 -1.39 -19.59 13.91
CA ILE A 27 -2.44 -18.64 13.59
C ILE A 27 -3.06 -18.11 14.88
N ARG A 28 -3.10 -16.78 15.05
CA ARG A 28 -3.87 -16.13 16.12
C ARG A 28 -5.28 -15.83 15.62
N CYS A 29 -6.26 -16.57 16.12
CA CYS A 29 -7.67 -16.39 15.83
C CYS A 29 -8.33 -15.62 16.98
N ASN A 30 -8.81 -14.40 16.75
CA ASN A 30 -9.76 -13.76 17.66
C ASN A 30 -11.17 -14.30 17.34
N ASP A 31 -11.93 -14.64 18.37
CA ASP A 31 -13.34 -15.07 18.32
C ASP A 31 -14.31 -14.02 17.76
N ARG A 32 -13.82 -12.81 17.44
CA ARG A 32 -14.48 -11.83 16.58
C ARG A 32 -13.98 -11.90 15.13
N SER A 33 -13.98 -13.10 14.54
CA SER A 33 -13.78 -13.27 13.11
C SER A 33 -14.99 -12.69 12.37
N GLY A 34 -14.92 -11.42 12.02
CA GLY A 34 -15.99 -10.78 11.28
C GLY A 34 -15.84 -9.28 11.08
N ILE A 35 -14.61 -8.75 10.92
CA ILE A 35 -14.46 -7.40 10.37
C ILE A 35 -13.23 -7.38 9.46
N THR A 36 -13.45 -7.57 8.16
CA THR A 36 -12.57 -7.08 7.10
C THR A 36 -12.58 -5.56 7.13
N MET A 37 -11.75 -4.94 7.97
CA MET A 37 -11.52 -3.49 7.85
C MET A 37 -10.54 -3.25 6.72
N ASN A 38 -11.10 -3.17 5.51
CA ASN A 38 -10.45 -2.66 4.32
C ASN A 38 -9.92 -1.24 4.61
N PRO A 39 -8.68 -0.88 4.27
CA PRO A 39 -8.15 0.50 4.32
C PRO A 39 -9.03 1.53 3.58
N LEU A 40 -9.94 1.08 2.71
CA LEU A 40 -11.00 1.87 2.07
C LEU A 40 -12.31 1.94 2.89
N ALA A 41 -12.28 1.60 4.19
CA ALA A 41 -13.45 1.61 5.07
C ALA A 41 -14.34 2.87 5.01
N PRO A 42 -13.80 4.10 4.80
CA PRO A 42 -14.65 5.28 4.59
C PRO A 42 -15.58 5.19 3.37
N TRP A 43 -15.17 4.46 2.32
CA TRP A 43 -15.97 4.19 1.12
C TRP A 43 -16.93 3.00 1.32
N LEU A 44 -16.46 1.92 1.96
CA LEU A 44 -17.28 0.74 2.29
C LEU A 44 -18.42 1.05 3.26
N GLN A 45 -18.25 2.02 4.16
CA GLN A 45 -19.34 2.50 5.04
C GLN A 45 -20.47 3.21 4.27
N ARG A 46 -20.24 3.62 3.01
CA ARG A 46 -21.24 4.25 2.14
C ARG A 46 -21.86 3.28 1.13
N ALA A 47 -21.31 2.07 0.98
CA ALA A 47 -21.76 1.10 -0.01
C ALA A 47 -22.73 0.08 0.64
N PRO A 48 -23.84 -0.26 -0.02
CA PRO A 48 -24.76 -1.28 0.48
C PRO A 48 -24.10 -2.68 0.49
N ALA A 49 -24.60 -3.59 1.33
CA ALA A 49 -23.95 -4.87 1.63
C ALA A 49 -23.83 -5.84 0.43
N ASP A 50 -24.63 -5.62 -0.62
CA ASP A 50 -24.59 -6.28 -1.93
C ASP A 50 -23.46 -5.77 -2.85
N ALA A 51 -22.81 -4.66 -2.51
CA ALA A 51 -21.77 -4.02 -3.31
C ALA A 51 -20.37 -4.65 -3.21
N LEU A 52 -20.15 -5.64 -2.34
CA LEU A 52 -18.82 -6.26 -2.17
C LEU A 52 -18.37 -7.01 -3.44
N GLY A 53 -19.31 -7.66 -4.14
CA GLY A 53 -19.04 -8.33 -5.42
C GLY A 53 -18.64 -7.33 -6.51
N SER A 54 -19.45 -6.29 -6.73
CA SER A 54 -19.17 -5.21 -7.67
C SER A 54 -17.88 -4.45 -7.33
N PHE A 55 -17.54 -4.33 -6.05
CA PHE A 55 -16.30 -3.71 -5.57
C PHE A 55 -15.07 -4.55 -5.91
N ILE A 56 -15.10 -5.86 -5.67
CA ILE A 56 -13.99 -6.76 -6.03
C ILE A 56 -13.81 -6.78 -7.54
N GLU A 57 -14.90 -6.82 -8.30
CA GLU A 57 -14.89 -6.77 -9.76
C GLU A 57 -14.32 -5.46 -10.29
N GLY A 58 -14.81 -4.31 -9.80
CA GLY A 58 -14.27 -2.99 -10.16
C GLY A 58 -12.78 -2.85 -9.82
N ARG A 59 -12.34 -3.43 -8.69
CA ARG A 59 -10.93 -3.45 -8.30
C ARG A 59 -10.07 -4.29 -9.23
N LEU A 60 -10.49 -5.49 -9.59
CA LEU A 60 -9.74 -6.35 -10.53
C LEU A 60 -9.56 -5.62 -11.87
N LYS A 61 -10.61 -4.94 -12.33
CA LYS A 61 -10.58 -4.14 -13.56
C LYS A 61 -9.70 -2.89 -13.44
N PHE A 62 -9.67 -2.23 -12.29
CA PHE A 62 -8.69 -1.16 -12.00
C PHE A 62 -7.25 -1.69 -12.06
N MET A 63 -7.00 -2.88 -11.53
CA MET A 63 -5.67 -3.48 -11.53
C MET A 63 -5.19 -3.84 -12.94
N ASP A 64 -6.06 -4.43 -13.78
CA ASP A 64 -5.79 -4.71 -15.19
C ASP A 64 -5.51 -3.42 -15.98
N TYR A 65 -6.29 -2.37 -15.72
CA TYR A 65 -6.04 -1.05 -16.30
C TYR A 65 -4.66 -0.48 -15.92
N MET A 66 -4.30 -0.55 -14.65
CA MET A 66 -2.99 -0.07 -14.18
C MET A 66 -1.83 -0.87 -14.78
N GLU A 67 -2.00 -2.18 -14.95
CA GLU A 67 -1.03 -3.04 -15.62
C GLU A 67 -0.79 -2.60 -17.06
N LYS A 68 -1.86 -2.38 -17.84
CA LYS A 68 -1.78 -1.86 -19.22
C LYS A 68 -1.10 -0.50 -19.32
N LEU A 69 -1.41 0.42 -18.40
CA LEU A 69 -0.76 1.74 -18.35
C LEU A 69 0.74 1.63 -18.06
N ASP A 70 1.14 0.74 -17.16
CA ASP A 70 2.55 0.55 -16.82
C ASP A 70 3.30 -0.17 -17.94
N ASP A 71 2.69 -1.12 -18.65
CA ASP A 71 3.33 -1.82 -19.78
C ASP A 71 3.49 -0.95 -21.04
N ALA A 72 2.62 0.06 -21.21
CA ALA A 72 2.79 1.06 -22.25
C ALA A 72 4.01 1.98 -22.03
N LEU A 73 4.55 2.04 -20.81
CA LEU A 73 5.73 2.84 -20.49
C LEU A 73 7.01 2.03 -20.72
N PRO A 74 8.07 2.64 -21.28
CA PRO A 74 9.35 1.96 -21.45
C PRO A 74 9.97 1.60 -20.09
N ASP A 75 10.82 0.57 -20.09
CA ASP A 75 11.54 0.19 -18.88
C ASP A 75 12.43 1.34 -18.39
N GLY A 76 12.41 1.55 -17.07
CA GLY A 76 13.12 2.66 -16.43
C GLY A 76 12.44 4.04 -16.55
N HIS A 77 11.25 4.14 -17.17
CA HIS A 77 10.49 5.39 -17.16
C HIS A 77 10.18 5.82 -15.72
N ALA A 78 10.37 7.11 -15.41
CA ALA A 78 10.21 7.64 -14.05
C ALA A 78 8.81 7.36 -13.46
N ASP A 79 7.79 7.44 -14.32
CA ASP A 79 6.41 7.18 -13.94
C ASP A 79 6.02 5.69 -13.99
N LYS A 80 6.88 4.76 -14.43
CA LYS A 80 6.54 3.33 -14.43
C LYS A 80 6.63 2.80 -12.99
N ALA A 81 5.57 2.13 -12.54
CA ALA A 81 5.58 1.53 -11.20
C ALA A 81 6.61 0.41 -11.10
N ASP A 82 7.14 0.24 -9.89
CA ASP A 82 8.09 -0.82 -9.59
C ASP A 82 7.49 -2.21 -9.87
N PRO A 83 8.20 -3.11 -10.58
CA PRO A 83 7.72 -4.46 -10.89
C PRO A 83 7.24 -5.26 -9.67
N ALA A 84 7.95 -5.18 -8.55
CA ALA A 84 7.56 -5.91 -7.33
C ALA A 84 6.29 -5.33 -6.71
N TYR A 85 6.12 -4.01 -6.78
CA TYR A 85 4.90 -3.34 -6.32
C TYR A 85 3.70 -3.70 -7.22
N ARG A 86 3.90 -3.74 -8.55
CA ARG A 86 2.87 -4.18 -9.51
C ARG A 86 2.42 -5.60 -9.22
N TYR A 87 3.38 -6.52 -9.07
CA TYR A 87 3.12 -7.92 -8.70
C TYR A 87 2.32 -8.05 -7.41
N ALA A 88 2.69 -7.28 -6.37
CA ALA A 88 1.98 -7.29 -5.10
C ALA A 88 0.56 -6.70 -5.22
N SER A 89 0.41 -5.61 -5.97
CA SER A 89 -0.87 -4.90 -6.12
C SER A 89 -1.95 -5.76 -6.81
N ILE A 90 -1.55 -6.57 -7.80
CA ILE A 90 -2.48 -7.47 -8.51
C ILE A 90 -2.99 -8.56 -7.56
N LYS A 91 -2.11 -9.10 -6.72
CA LYS A 91 -2.42 -10.22 -5.80
C LYS A 91 -3.05 -9.78 -4.48
N PHE A 92 -2.81 -8.55 -4.03
CA PHE A 92 -3.32 -8.05 -2.76
C PHE A 92 -4.70 -7.40 -2.95
N PRO A 93 -5.74 -7.73 -2.15
CA PRO A 93 -7.14 -7.36 -2.40
C PRO A 93 -7.53 -5.89 -2.14
N GLY A 94 -6.59 -5.00 -1.78
CA GLY A 94 -6.89 -3.61 -1.41
C GLY A 94 -5.90 -2.60 -2.01
N LEU A 95 -6.38 -1.38 -2.27
CA LEU A 95 -5.49 -0.26 -2.55
C LEU A 95 -4.91 0.25 -1.23
N LEU A 96 -3.62 0.03 -1.00
CA LEU A 96 -2.95 0.44 0.22
C LEU A 96 -2.50 1.90 0.11
N ALA A 97 -3.33 2.82 0.58
CA ALA A 97 -2.92 4.20 0.86
C ALA A 97 -2.44 4.35 2.31
N PRO A 98 -1.56 5.32 2.62
CA PRO A 98 -1.14 5.56 3.99
C PRO A 98 -2.33 5.80 4.91
N LEU A 99 -2.43 5.01 5.96
CA LEU A 99 -3.58 5.06 6.84
C LEU A 99 -3.47 6.10 7.94
N SER A 100 -2.32 6.74 8.15
CA SER A 100 -2.15 7.76 9.20
C SER A 100 -2.72 7.32 10.57
N ARG A 101 -2.58 6.03 10.92
CA ARG A 101 -3.14 5.38 12.13
C ARG A 101 -4.67 5.34 12.23
N LEU A 102 -5.38 5.36 11.11
CA LEU A 102 -6.84 5.20 11.05
C LEU A 102 -7.32 3.81 11.48
N ILE A 103 -6.43 2.81 11.52
CA ILE A 103 -6.74 1.45 11.98
C ILE A 103 -5.88 1.05 13.20
N PRO A 104 -6.34 0.09 14.02
CA PRO A 104 -5.53 -0.45 15.10
C PRO A 104 -4.21 -1.03 14.57
N LYS A 105 -3.11 -0.78 15.28
CA LYS A 105 -1.76 -1.21 14.86
C LYS A 105 -1.67 -2.69 14.49
N ASN A 106 -2.36 -3.56 15.23
CA ASN A 106 -2.37 -5.00 14.94
C ASN A 106 -2.98 -5.33 13.57
N ASN A 107 -4.01 -4.61 13.15
CA ASN A 107 -4.62 -4.80 11.83
C ASN A 107 -3.66 -4.33 10.74
N GLY A 108 -3.04 -3.16 10.93
CA GLY A 108 -2.01 -2.64 10.04
C GLY A 108 -0.88 -3.64 9.85
N HIS A 109 -0.38 -4.22 10.94
CA HIS A 109 0.65 -5.25 10.93
C HIS A 109 0.27 -6.52 10.18
N ILE A 110 -0.97 -7.01 10.34
CA ILE A 110 -1.45 -8.20 9.61
C ILE A 110 -1.48 -7.92 8.10
N MET A 111 -2.02 -6.76 7.72
CA MET A 111 -2.16 -6.40 6.31
C MET A 111 -0.83 -6.08 5.65
N SER A 112 0.06 -5.34 6.32
CA SER A 112 1.41 -5.05 5.84
C SER A 112 2.23 -6.34 5.76
N GLY A 113 2.06 -7.26 6.70
CA GLY A 113 2.64 -8.61 6.66
C GLY A 113 2.17 -9.41 5.45
N ALA A 114 0.86 -9.41 5.15
CA ALA A 114 0.33 -10.08 3.96
C ALA A 114 0.86 -9.45 2.66
N TRP A 115 0.88 -8.12 2.57
CA TRP A 115 1.48 -7.41 1.43
C TRP A 115 2.96 -7.73 1.25
N ASN A 116 3.75 -7.60 2.32
CA ASN A 116 5.19 -7.84 2.29
C ASN A 116 5.51 -9.31 1.98
N GLY A 117 4.68 -10.26 2.42
CA GLY A 117 4.82 -11.67 2.08
C GLY A 117 4.65 -11.94 0.58
N ILE A 118 3.77 -11.19 -0.11
CA ILE A 118 3.66 -11.27 -1.57
C ILE A 118 4.92 -10.70 -2.25
N VAL A 119 5.46 -9.59 -1.74
CA VAL A 119 6.74 -9.02 -2.21
C VAL A 119 7.89 -10.01 -2.00
N ASP A 120 7.92 -10.71 -0.87
CA ASP A 120 8.91 -11.78 -0.62
C ASP A 120 8.77 -12.92 -1.63
N GLY A 121 7.54 -13.30 -1.97
CA GLY A 121 7.25 -14.23 -3.05
C GLY A 121 7.82 -13.78 -4.40
N TYR A 122 7.69 -12.49 -4.74
CA TYR A 122 8.30 -11.92 -5.96
C TYR A 122 9.83 -12.03 -5.94
N ILE A 123 10.46 -11.67 -4.84
CA ILE A 123 11.92 -11.78 -4.66
C ILE A 123 12.37 -13.23 -4.83
N ALA A 124 11.61 -14.19 -4.29
CA ALA A 124 11.92 -15.61 -4.37
C ALA A 124 11.81 -16.20 -5.79
N LEU A 125 11.06 -15.56 -6.70
CA LEU A 125 11.01 -15.98 -8.12
C LEU A 125 12.37 -15.82 -8.81
N GLY A 126 13.24 -14.93 -8.31
CA GLY A 126 14.57 -14.69 -8.88
C GLY A 126 14.56 -14.10 -10.29
N THR A 127 13.42 -13.56 -10.76
CA THR A 127 13.28 -12.96 -12.09
C THR A 127 13.80 -11.52 -12.15
N ASP A 128 13.88 -10.83 -11.01
CA ASP A 128 14.43 -9.50 -10.89
C ASP A 128 15.95 -9.56 -10.65
N SER A 129 16.72 -8.80 -11.41
CA SER A 129 18.19 -8.76 -11.33
C SER A 129 18.71 -7.88 -10.19
N ARG A 130 17.85 -7.04 -9.61
CA ARG A 130 18.20 -6.15 -8.48
C ARG A 130 18.48 -6.95 -7.22
N ARG A 131 19.19 -6.31 -6.29
CA ARG A 131 19.42 -6.90 -4.97
C ARG A 131 18.09 -6.99 -4.22
N PRO A 132 17.84 -8.05 -3.40
CA PRO A 132 16.61 -8.17 -2.61
C PRO A 132 16.26 -6.90 -1.84
N LEU A 133 17.25 -6.28 -1.18
CA LEU A 133 17.05 -5.06 -0.42
C LEU A 133 16.56 -3.87 -1.25
N GLU A 134 16.98 -3.74 -2.51
CA GLU A 134 16.52 -2.68 -3.40
C GLU A 134 15.05 -2.88 -3.77
N ILE A 135 14.65 -4.14 -3.99
CA ILE A 135 13.27 -4.53 -4.24
C ILE A 135 12.41 -4.26 -3.00
N GLU A 136 12.90 -4.62 -1.81
CA GLU A 136 12.23 -4.33 -0.55
C GLU A 136 12.03 -2.83 -0.32
N GLN A 137 13.07 -2.03 -0.56
CA GLN A 137 13.02 -0.57 -0.48
C GLN A 137 12.04 0.06 -1.47
N ALA A 138 11.75 -0.61 -2.59
CA ALA A 138 10.85 -0.13 -3.61
C ALA A 138 9.38 -0.54 -3.38
N ALA A 139 9.13 -1.66 -2.70
CA ALA A 139 7.80 -2.27 -2.66
C ALA A 139 7.25 -2.61 -1.26
N LYS A 140 8.07 -2.74 -0.21
CA LYS A 140 7.58 -3.10 1.12
C LYS A 140 7.01 -1.92 1.89
N LEU A 141 5.96 -2.20 2.66
CA LEU A 141 5.19 -1.22 3.44
C LEU A 141 5.24 -1.55 4.93
N ASP A 142 5.11 -0.53 5.78
CA ASP A 142 5.00 -0.66 7.23
C ASP A 142 3.55 -0.81 7.70
N ASP A 143 3.35 -0.88 9.03
CA ASP A 143 2.03 -1.06 9.65
C ASP A 143 1.04 0.09 9.35
N ASP A 144 1.52 1.27 8.95
CA ASP A 144 0.71 2.44 8.56
C ASP A 144 0.57 2.56 7.03
N PHE A 145 1.01 1.55 6.27
CA PHE A 145 1.14 1.54 4.81
C PHE A 145 1.96 2.70 4.25
N THR A 146 2.98 3.11 4.99
CA THR A 146 4.06 3.98 4.50
C THR A 146 5.26 3.10 4.12
N PRO A 147 6.31 3.62 3.46
CA PRO A 147 7.48 2.83 3.12
C PRO A 147 8.08 2.12 4.35
N LEU A 148 8.32 0.81 4.25
CA LEU A 148 9.05 0.08 5.30
C LEU A 148 10.47 0.65 5.50
N TRP A 149 11.05 1.15 4.40
CA TRP A 149 12.35 1.80 4.35
C TRP A 149 12.19 3.27 4.01
N ASN A 150 12.26 4.13 5.03
CA ASN A 150 12.07 5.57 4.86
C ASN A 150 13.11 6.19 3.91
N ARG A 151 12.70 7.22 3.16
CA ARG A 151 13.59 8.02 2.32
C ARG A 151 13.88 9.36 2.97
N CYS A 152 15.04 9.92 2.67
CA CYS A 152 15.34 11.30 3.01
C CYS A 152 14.42 12.23 2.23
N GLU A 153 13.80 13.19 2.92
CA GLU A 153 12.89 14.15 2.29
C GLU A 153 13.56 15.51 2.06
N ALA A 154 14.88 15.60 2.27
CA ALA A 154 15.60 16.79 1.88
C ALA A 154 15.73 16.86 0.36
N SER A 155 15.37 18.01 -0.21
CA SER A 155 15.47 18.32 -1.63
C SER A 155 16.86 17.98 -2.19
N GLY A 156 16.89 17.14 -3.24
CA GLY A 156 18.11 16.66 -3.89
C GLY A 156 18.85 15.51 -3.18
N CYS A 157 18.20 14.81 -2.24
CA CYS A 157 18.79 13.67 -1.55
C CYS A 157 17.99 12.37 -1.76
N ASP A 158 18.57 11.43 -2.50
CA ASP A 158 17.93 10.12 -2.78
C ASP A 158 18.29 9.03 -1.77
N ALA A 159 18.76 9.41 -0.58
CA ALA A 159 19.16 8.44 0.44
C ALA A 159 17.93 7.67 0.95
N VAL A 160 17.99 6.35 0.86
CA VAL A 160 16.98 5.42 1.39
C VAL A 160 17.54 4.71 2.63
N GLU A 161 16.66 4.41 3.58
CA GLU A 161 17.00 3.72 4.83
C GLU A 161 17.61 2.35 4.54
N GLN A 162 18.65 2.00 5.28
CA GLN A 162 19.35 0.72 5.19
C GLN A 162 19.21 -0.04 6.52
N PRO A 163 19.36 -1.38 6.54
CA PRO A 163 19.34 -2.15 7.78
C PRO A 163 20.33 -1.62 8.85
N TRP A 164 21.51 -1.19 8.41
CA TRP A 164 22.57 -0.63 9.25
C TRP A 164 22.54 0.90 9.38
N ARG A 165 21.61 1.60 8.72
CA ARG A 165 21.52 3.07 8.73
C ARG A 165 20.07 3.53 8.75
N LYS A 166 19.54 3.70 9.96
CA LYS A 166 18.20 4.23 10.21
C LYS A 166 18.11 5.73 9.91
N MET A 167 16.98 6.15 9.37
CA MET A 167 16.69 7.56 9.15
C MET A 167 16.38 8.27 10.47
N LYS A 168 16.71 9.55 10.54
CA LYS A 168 16.37 10.42 11.66
C LYS A 168 15.04 11.09 11.36
N CYS A 169 14.07 10.98 12.26
CA CYS A 169 12.82 11.72 12.11
C CYS A 169 12.94 13.13 12.69
N CYS A 170 12.18 14.07 12.15
CA CYS A 170 12.05 15.41 12.72
C CYS A 170 11.49 15.31 14.14
N SER A 171 12.19 15.86 15.13
CA SER A 171 11.76 15.81 16.53
C SER A 171 10.46 16.59 16.79
N GLY A 172 10.14 17.58 15.96
CA GLY A 172 8.94 18.41 16.07
C GLY A 172 7.67 17.71 15.59
N CYS A 173 7.62 17.31 14.32
CA CYS A 173 6.43 16.67 13.73
C CYS A 173 6.43 15.14 13.82
N LYS A 174 7.61 14.50 13.87
CA LYS A 174 7.80 13.04 13.79
C LYS A 174 7.21 12.37 12.54
N LEU A 175 6.99 13.16 11.48
CA LEU A 175 6.43 12.70 10.20
C LEU A 175 7.45 12.68 9.06
N ILE A 176 8.48 13.53 9.16
CA ILE A 176 9.47 13.72 8.09
C ILE A 176 10.82 13.09 8.46
N TYR A 177 11.47 12.44 7.50
CA TYR A 177 12.68 11.64 7.69
C TYR A 177 13.90 12.20 6.95
N TYR A 178 15.07 12.05 7.58
CA TYR A 178 16.34 12.58 7.10
C TYR A 178 17.49 11.60 7.30
N CYS A 179 18.39 11.49 6.32
CA CYS A 179 19.59 10.66 6.45
C CYS A 179 20.68 11.27 7.35
N SER A 180 20.57 12.57 7.66
CA SER A 180 21.53 13.32 8.49
C SER A 180 20.91 14.61 9.03
N ALA A 181 21.53 15.18 10.08
CA ALA A 181 21.17 16.51 10.59
C ALA A 181 21.50 17.63 9.59
N THR A 182 22.39 17.39 8.64
CA THR A 182 22.70 18.34 7.56
C THR A 182 21.53 18.43 6.58
N CYS A 183 20.98 17.29 6.16
CA CYS A 183 19.77 17.25 5.32
C CYS A 183 18.58 17.91 6.01
N GLN A 184 18.37 17.66 7.31
CA GLN A 184 17.32 18.33 8.08
C GLN A 184 17.47 19.85 8.10
N ARG A 185 18.68 20.37 8.33
CA ARG A 185 18.94 21.82 8.35
C ARG A 185 18.76 22.46 6.97
N ALA A 186 19.19 21.78 5.91
CA ALA A 186 19.03 22.25 4.53
C ALA A 186 17.54 22.34 4.16
N HIS A 187 16.75 21.31 4.48
CA HIS A 187 15.31 21.26 4.19
C HIS A 187 14.46 22.16 5.09
N TRP A 188 15.01 22.72 6.18
CA TRP A 188 14.21 23.45 7.18
C TRP A 188 13.41 24.61 6.61
N LYS A 189 13.93 25.34 5.61
CA LYS A 189 13.22 26.49 5.01
C LYS A 189 11.89 26.07 4.38
N GLU A 190 11.87 24.93 3.70
CA GLU A 190 10.69 24.33 3.05
C GLU A 190 9.79 23.64 4.10
N HIS A 191 10.39 22.84 4.97
CA HIS A 191 9.69 22.04 5.97
C HIS A 191 9.03 22.84 7.12
N ARG A 192 9.56 24.02 7.48
CA ARG A 192 9.21 24.73 8.73
C ARG A 192 7.73 25.02 8.89
N THR A 193 7.07 25.45 7.81
CA THR A 193 5.65 25.82 7.84
C THR A 193 4.81 24.59 8.16
N ASP A 194 4.97 23.55 7.36
CA ASP A 194 4.25 22.29 7.50
C ASP A 194 4.58 21.57 8.82
N CYS A 195 5.81 21.74 9.32
CA CYS A 195 6.23 21.19 10.61
C CYS A 195 5.42 21.78 11.76
N LYS A 196 5.08 23.07 11.70
CA LYS A 196 4.32 23.76 12.75
C LYS A 196 2.84 23.43 12.68
N THR A 197 2.29 23.33 11.48
CA THR A 197 0.87 23.03 11.23
C THR A 197 0.57 21.53 11.31
N ARG A 198 1.60 20.67 11.28
CA ARG A 198 1.48 19.20 11.23
C ARG A 198 0.64 18.71 10.04
N THR A 199 0.75 19.41 8.91
CA THR A 199 0.02 19.11 7.67
C THR A 199 0.81 18.26 6.70
N HIS A 200 1.89 17.62 7.15
CA HIS A 200 2.69 16.72 6.32
C HIS A 200 1.87 15.54 5.87
N ALA A 201 1.83 15.31 4.55
CA ALA A 201 1.41 14.02 4.04
C ALA A 201 2.41 12.95 4.50
N PRO A 202 1.93 11.76 4.90
CA PRO A 202 2.82 10.64 5.16
C PRO A 202 3.62 10.29 3.90
N GLN A 203 4.87 9.84 4.08
CA GLN A 203 5.68 9.39 2.96
C GLN A 203 5.01 8.19 2.27
N MET A 204 5.12 8.15 0.94
CA MET A 204 4.60 7.07 0.09
C MET A 204 5.70 6.48 -0.78
N LEU A 205 5.53 5.22 -1.19
CA LEU A 205 6.33 4.67 -2.28
C LEU A 205 5.95 5.36 -3.60
N ARG A 206 6.88 5.47 -4.56
CA ARG A 206 6.59 6.07 -5.88
C ARG A 206 5.42 5.36 -6.58
N SER A 207 5.48 4.02 -6.60
CA SER A 207 4.42 3.17 -7.16
C SER A 207 3.09 3.36 -6.44
N GLN A 208 3.12 3.50 -5.12
CA GLN A 208 1.93 3.73 -4.30
C GLN A 208 1.26 5.07 -4.62
N ALA A 209 2.05 6.15 -4.72
CA ALA A 209 1.54 7.47 -5.08
C ALA A 209 0.92 7.47 -6.48
N ARG A 210 1.55 6.79 -7.44
CA ARG A 210 1.00 6.62 -8.80
C ARG A 210 -0.34 5.90 -8.82
N TYR A 211 -0.43 4.75 -8.16
CA TYR A 211 -1.65 3.95 -8.13
C TYR A 211 -2.78 4.71 -7.43
N LEU A 212 -2.48 5.40 -6.33
CA LEU A 212 -3.46 6.23 -5.65
C LEU A 212 -3.95 7.37 -6.54
N LYS A 213 -3.04 8.07 -7.23
CA LYS A 213 -3.40 9.17 -8.16
C LYS A 213 -4.27 8.67 -9.31
N ALA A 214 -3.93 7.53 -9.91
CA ALA A 214 -4.73 6.94 -10.99
C ALA A 214 -6.12 6.52 -10.49
N HIS A 215 -6.21 6.00 -9.27
CA HIS A 215 -7.48 5.66 -8.65
C HIS A 215 -8.36 6.90 -8.45
N THR A 216 -7.83 7.94 -7.82
CA THR A 216 -8.59 9.16 -7.49
C THR A 216 -8.95 10.00 -8.72
N ASP A 217 -8.04 10.10 -9.69
CA ASP A 217 -8.20 11.05 -10.80
C ASP A 217 -8.95 10.42 -11.99
N ILE A 218 -8.89 9.10 -12.14
CA ILE A 218 -9.41 8.40 -13.32
C ILE A 218 -10.49 7.39 -12.92
N PHE A 219 -10.16 6.45 -12.05
CA PHE A 219 -11.05 5.32 -11.77
C PHE A 219 -12.30 5.75 -10.99
N GLU A 220 -12.15 6.47 -9.87
CA GLU A 220 -13.29 6.91 -9.06
C GLU A 220 -14.31 7.74 -9.85
N PRO A 221 -13.90 8.79 -10.60
CA PRO A 221 -14.84 9.57 -11.40
C PRO A 221 -15.49 8.75 -12.52
N ALA A 222 -14.72 7.91 -13.22
CA ALA A 222 -15.25 7.09 -14.29
C ALA A 222 -16.26 6.05 -13.78
N TYR A 223 -15.92 5.37 -12.68
CA TYR A 223 -16.80 4.38 -12.06
C TYR A 223 -18.10 5.00 -11.55
N ALA A 224 -18.03 6.19 -10.94
CA ALA A 224 -19.22 6.93 -10.52
C ALA A 224 -20.15 7.27 -11.70
N LYS A 225 -19.59 7.75 -12.83
CA LYS A 225 -20.35 8.04 -14.06
C LYS A 225 -21.01 6.81 -14.67
N ILE A 226 -20.32 5.66 -14.64
CA ILE A 226 -20.85 4.40 -15.14
C ILE A 226 -22.04 3.94 -14.30
N LEU A 227 -21.95 4.07 -12.96
CA LEU A 227 -23.06 3.75 -12.07
C LEU A 227 -24.23 4.73 -12.20
N SER A 228 -23.97 6.01 -12.48
CA SER A 228 -25.04 7.02 -12.68
C SER A 228 -25.64 7.00 -14.08
N GLY A 229 -25.09 6.24 -15.03
CA GLY A 229 -25.55 6.18 -16.42
C GLY A 229 -25.28 7.46 -17.21
N GLU A 230 -24.30 8.27 -16.78
CA GLU A 230 -23.92 9.51 -17.44
C GLU A 230 -23.17 9.28 -18.77
N PRO A 231 -23.18 10.28 -19.68
CA PRO A 231 -22.43 10.20 -20.93
C PRO A 231 -20.94 9.96 -20.67
N LEU A 232 -20.38 8.98 -21.39
CA LEU A 232 -18.99 8.56 -21.24
C LEU A 232 -18.08 9.58 -21.94
N ASP A 233 -17.17 10.20 -21.19
CA ASP A 233 -16.01 10.90 -21.78
C ASP A 233 -14.93 9.88 -22.21
N ALA A 234 -13.86 10.34 -22.86
CA ALA A 234 -12.81 9.45 -23.36
C ALA A 234 -12.19 8.55 -22.26
N ASN A 235 -12.00 9.09 -21.05
CA ASN A 235 -11.48 8.33 -19.91
C ASN A 235 -12.51 7.30 -19.41
N THR A 236 -13.78 7.70 -19.35
CA THR A 236 -14.89 6.84 -18.92
C THR A 236 -15.18 5.75 -19.95
N ALA A 237 -15.06 6.03 -21.24
CA ALA A 237 -15.21 5.07 -22.33
C ALA A 237 -14.04 4.06 -22.36
N MET A 238 -12.81 4.52 -22.11
CA MET A 238 -11.65 3.64 -21.96
C MET A 238 -11.77 2.73 -20.73
N VAL A 239 -12.13 3.30 -19.57
CA VAL A 239 -12.40 2.52 -18.35
C VAL A 239 -13.55 1.54 -18.62
N LYS A 240 -14.64 1.96 -19.26
CA LYS A 240 -15.75 1.08 -19.64
C LYS A 240 -15.32 -0.05 -20.58
N GLY A 241 -14.49 0.21 -21.58
CA GLY A 241 -13.94 -0.82 -22.47
C GLY A 241 -13.15 -1.88 -21.71
N VAL A 242 -12.28 -1.46 -20.78
CA VAL A 242 -11.57 -2.40 -19.89
C VAL A 242 -12.55 -3.17 -19.00
N LEU A 243 -13.61 -2.52 -18.48
CA LEU A 243 -14.61 -3.20 -17.66
C LEU A 243 -15.46 -4.22 -18.45
N ASP A 244 -15.67 -4.00 -19.75
CA ASP A 244 -16.49 -4.85 -20.61
C ASP A 244 -15.70 -6.07 -21.14
N ASP A 245 -14.40 -5.90 -21.47
CA ASP A 245 -13.52 -6.97 -22.00
C ASP A 245 -13.22 -8.09 -20.99
N THR A 246 -13.47 -7.87 -19.69
CA THR A 246 -13.23 -8.88 -18.63
C THR A 246 -14.43 -9.81 -18.38
N ILE A 247 -15.54 -9.66 -19.12
CA ILE A 247 -16.78 -10.43 -18.95
C ILE A 247 -16.91 -11.61 -19.95
N THR A 248 -16.00 -11.72 -20.93
CA THR A 248 -15.92 -12.86 -21.87
C THR A 248 -14.90 -13.90 -21.46
#